data_AF-A0A3A5LEL5-F1
#
_entry.id   AF-A0A3A5LEL5-F1
#
_cell.length_a   1.000
_cell.length_b   1.000
_cell.length_c   1.000
_cell.angle_alpha   90.00
_cell.angle_beta   90.00
_cell.angle_gamma   90.00
#
_symmetry.space_group_name_H-M   'P 1'
#
loop_
_entity.id
_entity.type
_entity.pdbx_description
1 polymer ?
#
loop_
_entity_poly.entity_id
_entity_poly.type
_entity_poly.pdbx_seq_one_letter_code
_entity_poly.pdbx_strand_id
1 'polypeptide(L)'
;MQAEELLTTIHSIIAEEQQWQSQVRYNWVREFGKNLVMLMNPEYAVEFLKLAEPEFRLPKGIIAINQLLNDNDMLACRKIEGIKAILAAKGYDGIKEHKSWKRTETTHGIYCRLAVQIREYENQCLQEQGVYTPAAACS
;
A
#
# COMPACT_ATOMS: atom_id res chain seq x y z
N MET A 1 -15.33 -2.84 -12.86
CA MET A 1 -14.96 -1.93 -11.76
C MET A 1 -14.07 -0.85 -12.34
N GLN A 2 -14.38 0.43 -12.08
CA GLN A 2 -13.55 1.55 -12.56
C GLN A 2 -12.32 1.76 -11.68
N ALA A 3 -11.30 2.46 -12.20
CA ALA A 3 -10.06 2.71 -11.47
C ALA A 3 -10.31 3.46 -10.14
N GLU A 4 -11.18 4.47 -10.14
CA GLU A 4 -11.53 5.25 -8.94
C GLU A 4 -12.29 4.41 -7.90
N GLU A 5 -13.14 3.48 -8.35
CA GLU A 5 -13.84 2.53 -7.46
C GLU A 5 -12.85 1.58 -6.77
N LEU A 6 -11.82 1.12 -7.51
CA LEU A 6 -10.75 0.31 -6.93
C LEU A 6 -9.95 1.11 -5.89
N LEU A 7 -9.57 2.36 -6.19
CA LEU A 7 -8.85 3.20 -5.23
C LEU A 7 -9.66 3.47 -3.97
N THR A 8 -10.97 3.68 -4.10
CA THR A 8 -11.90 3.81 -2.97
C THR A 8 -11.95 2.52 -2.14
N THR A 9 -12.01 1.36 -2.81
CA THR A 9 -11.99 0.05 -2.16
C THR A 9 -10.67 -0.19 -1.41
N ILE A 10 -9.53 0.13 -2.03
CA ILE A 10 -8.21 0.04 -1.41
C ILE A 10 -8.15 0.93 -0.15
N HIS A 11 -8.64 2.17 -0.25
CA HIS A 11 -8.69 3.08 0.89
C HIS A 11 -9.54 2.51 2.03
N SER A 12 -10.71 1.95 1.72
CA SER A 12 -11.58 1.29 2.71
C SER A 12 -10.90 0.13 3.41
N ILE A 13 -10.22 -0.76 2.67
CA ILE A 13 -9.52 -1.92 3.24
C ILE A 13 -8.42 -1.49 4.23
N ILE A 14 -7.69 -0.42 3.91
CA ILE A 14 -6.64 0.12 4.80
C ILE A 14 -7.25 0.75 6.05
N ALA A 15 -8.41 1.41 5.91
CA ALA A 15 -9.11 2.07 7.01
C ALA A 15 -9.75 1.10 8.03
N GLU A 16 -9.90 -0.18 7.69
CA GLU A 16 -10.41 -1.20 8.62
C GLU A 16 -9.47 -1.42 9.83
N GLU A 17 -8.17 -1.24 9.65
CA GLU A 17 -7.21 -1.29 10.76
C GLU A 17 -7.04 0.10 11.37
N GLN A 18 -7.51 0.28 12.60
CA GLN A 18 -7.45 1.56 13.31
C GLN A 18 -6.20 1.67 14.21
N GLN A 19 -5.56 0.56 14.55
CA GLN A 19 -4.44 0.47 15.49
C GLN A 19 -3.12 0.12 14.78
N TRP A 20 -2.83 0.81 13.68
CA TRP A 20 -1.62 0.60 12.89
C TRP A 20 -0.31 0.66 13.66
N GLN A 21 -0.25 1.43 14.76
CA GLN A 21 0.94 1.48 15.63
C GLN A 21 1.34 0.10 16.17
N SER A 22 0.37 -0.76 16.50
CA SER A 22 0.63 -2.14 16.94
C SER A 22 1.20 -3.04 15.85
N GLN A 23 1.02 -2.63 14.59
CA GLN A 23 1.49 -3.32 13.40
C GLN A 23 2.90 -2.85 12.97
N VAL A 24 3.39 -1.74 13.54
CA VAL A 24 4.75 -1.25 13.33
C VAL A 24 5.74 -2.10 14.11
N ARG A 25 6.42 -2.99 13.39
CA ARG A 25 7.44 -3.85 14.00
C ARG A 25 8.65 -3.06 14.48
N TYR A 26 9.22 -3.51 15.60
CA TYR A 26 10.40 -2.90 16.21
C TYR A 26 10.23 -1.40 16.50
N ASN A 27 8.99 -0.96 16.78
CA ASN A 27 8.74 0.46 17.06
C ASN A 27 9.56 0.96 18.26
N TRP A 28 9.81 0.10 19.25
CA TRP A 28 10.68 0.40 20.39
C TRP A 28 12.12 0.78 19.98
N VAL A 29 12.67 0.19 18.90
CA VAL A 29 14.02 0.55 18.40
C VAL A 29 14.01 1.97 17.83
N ARG A 30 12.91 2.35 17.19
CA ARG A 30 12.72 3.70 16.67
C ARG A 30 12.56 4.70 17.80
N GLU A 31 11.82 4.34 18.85
CA GLU A 31 11.66 5.14 20.06
C GLU A 31 13.01 5.36 20.75
N PHE A 32 13.83 4.32 20.83
CA PHE A 32 15.19 4.43 21.32
C PHE A 32 16.04 5.40 20.46
N GLY A 33 15.99 5.27 19.14
CA GLY A 33 16.69 6.18 18.22
C GLY A 33 16.23 7.64 18.36
N LYS A 34 14.92 7.86 18.56
CA LYS A 34 14.34 9.18 18.84
C LYS A 34 14.95 9.82 20.08
N ASN A 35 15.02 9.05 21.17
CA ASN A 35 15.59 9.53 22.43
C ASN A 35 17.09 9.83 22.29
N LEU A 36 17.83 9.04 21.51
CA LEU A 36 19.23 9.33 21.21
C LEU A 36 19.41 10.65 20.45
N VAL A 37 18.59 10.92 19.43
CA VAL A 37 18.66 12.19 18.69
C VAL A 37 18.34 13.37 19.61
N MET A 38 17.30 13.25 20.44
CA MET A 38 16.95 14.28 21.43
C MET A 38 18.09 14.58 22.41
N LEU A 39 18.84 13.56 22.83
CA LEU A 39 19.93 13.70 23.80
C LEU A 39 21.21 14.25 23.16
N MET A 40 21.58 13.74 21.98
CA MET A 40 22.89 13.98 21.37
C MET A 40 22.89 15.17 20.42
N ASN A 41 21.74 15.52 19.84
CA ASN A 41 21.58 16.53 18.79
C ASN A 41 20.25 17.30 18.98
N PRO A 42 20.02 17.94 20.14
CA PRO A 42 18.74 18.56 20.49
C PRO A 42 18.28 19.63 19.48
N GLU A 43 19.22 20.30 18.82
CA GLU A 43 18.95 21.32 17.80
C GLU A 43 18.24 20.76 16.55
N TYR A 44 18.44 19.47 16.23
CA TYR A 44 17.78 18.80 15.11
C TYR A 44 16.56 17.98 15.54
N ALA A 45 16.32 17.84 16.85
CA ALA A 45 15.30 16.92 17.37
C ALA A 45 13.89 17.24 16.85
N VAL A 46 13.52 18.51 16.75
CA VAL A 46 12.19 18.93 16.27
C VAL A 46 11.97 18.53 14.81
N GLU A 47 12.94 18.80 13.94
CA GLU A 47 12.85 18.48 12.52
C GLU A 47 12.87 16.96 12.30
N PHE A 48 13.77 16.25 13.00
CA PHE A 48 13.83 14.80 12.97
C PHE A 48 12.48 14.16 13.35
N LEU A 49 11.87 14.62 14.45
CA LEU A 49 10.57 14.13 14.90
C LEU A 49 9.48 14.34 13.85
N LYS A 50 9.43 15.54 13.27
CA LYS A 50 8.43 15.87 12.24
C LYS A 50 8.55 14.95 11.03
N LEU A 51 9.78 14.65 10.59
CA LEU A 51 10.04 13.77 9.45
C LEU A 51 9.79 12.29 9.78
N ALA A 52 10.09 11.86 11.01
CA ALA A 52 10.01 10.46 11.40
C ALA A 52 8.61 10.05 11.89
N GLU A 53 7.76 10.99 12.32
CA GLU A 53 6.44 10.74 12.91
C GLU A 53 5.57 9.71 12.12
N PRO A 54 5.47 9.78 10.78
CA PRO A 54 4.66 8.81 10.04
C PRO A 54 5.17 7.38 10.20
N GLU A 55 6.49 7.20 10.32
CA GLU A 55 7.09 5.89 10.46
C GLU A 55 6.70 5.22 11.77
N PHE A 56 6.50 5.96 12.87
CA PHE A 56 6.07 5.42 14.15
C PHE A 56 4.61 4.95 14.14
N ARG A 57 3.80 5.52 13.24
CA ARG A 57 2.36 5.29 13.19
C ARG A 57 1.96 4.15 12.25
N LEU A 58 2.70 3.97 11.17
CA LEU A 58 2.29 3.12 10.04
C LEU A 58 3.43 2.23 9.54
N PRO A 59 3.15 0.99 9.11
CA PRO A 59 4.12 0.19 8.37
C PRO A 59 4.55 0.91 7.09
N LYS A 60 5.85 0.88 6.74
CA LYS A 60 6.40 1.62 5.58
C LYS A 60 5.66 1.37 4.27
N GLY A 61 5.17 0.15 4.05
CA GLY A 61 4.41 -0.16 2.84
C GLY A 61 3.03 0.49 2.81
N ILE A 62 2.36 0.63 3.96
CA ILE A 62 1.08 1.36 4.06
C ILE A 62 1.32 2.86 3.88
N ILE A 63 2.41 3.41 4.42
CA ILE A 63 2.80 4.82 4.17
C ILE A 63 2.93 5.07 2.66
N ALA A 64 3.67 4.22 1.95
CA ALA A 64 3.88 4.37 0.51
C ALA A 64 2.57 4.25 -0.30
N ILE A 65 1.66 3.36 0.11
CA ILE A 65 0.34 3.24 -0.54
C ILE A 65 -0.50 4.49 -0.27
N ASN A 66 -0.55 4.97 0.96
CA ASN A 66 -1.29 6.19 1.31
C ASN A 66 -0.75 7.43 0.60
N GLN A 67 0.56 7.51 0.36
CA GLN A 67 1.16 8.58 -0.45
C GLN A 67 0.61 8.58 -1.88
N LEU A 68 0.51 7.41 -2.52
CA LEU A 68 -0.08 7.30 -3.86
C LEU A 68 -1.57 7.61 -3.86
N LEU A 69 -2.33 7.16 -2.85
CA LEU A 69 -3.76 7.45 -2.75
C LEU A 69 -4.03 8.96 -2.65
N ASN A 70 -3.24 9.66 -1.83
CA ASN A 70 -3.41 11.08 -1.53
C ASN A 70 -2.77 12.02 -2.56
N ASP A 71 -2.07 11.50 -3.57
CA ASP A 71 -1.49 12.30 -4.64
C ASP A 71 -2.59 12.74 -5.62
N ASN A 72 -3.06 13.99 -5.51
CA ASN A 72 -4.16 14.48 -6.35
C ASN A 72 -3.76 14.72 -7.81
N ASP A 73 -2.46 14.82 -8.11
CA ASP A 73 -1.95 15.12 -9.44
C ASP A 73 -1.70 13.84 -10.26
N MET A 74 -1.67 12.68 -9.60
CA MET A 74 -1.44 11.39 -10.24
C MET A 74 -2.73 10.76 -10.80
N LEU A 75 -2.67 10.30 -12.05
CA LEU A 75 -3.76 9.55 -12.68
C LEU A 75 -4.08 8.25 -11.92
N ALA A 76 -5.36 7.90 -11.81
CA ALA A 76 -5.81 6.72 -11.07
C ALA A 76 -5.11 5.41 -11.49
N CYS A 77 -4.96 5.17 -12.80
CA CYS A 77 -4.26 3.98 -13.30
C CYS A 77 -2.79 3.95 -12.85
N ARG A 78 -2.11 5.10 -12.79
CA ARG A 78 -0.72 5.19 -12.31
C ARG A 78 -0.62 4.93 -10.81
N LYS A 79 -1.60 5.39 -10.03
CA LYS A 79 -1.70 5.04 -8.60
C LYS A 79 -1.82 3.54 -8.43
N ILE A 80 -2.70 2.89 -9.19
CA ILE A 80 -2.92 1.43 -9.14
C ILE A 80 -1.63 0.68 -9.51
N GLU A 81 -0.94 1.07 -10.59
CA GLU A 81 0.36 0.49 -10.98
C GLU A 81 1.40 0.63 -9.86
N GLY A 82 1.50 1.81 -9.23
CA GLY A 82 2.41 2.06 -8.12
C GLY A 82 2.09 1.19 -6.89
N ILE A 83 0.81 1.08 -6.52
CA ILE A 83 0.36 0.24 -5.41
C ILE A 83 0.67 -1.23 -5.71
N LYS A 84 0.40 -1.70 -6.93
CA LYS A 84 0.75 -3.04 -7.39
C LYS A 84 2.26 -3.30 -7.26
N ALA A 85 3.10 -2.36 -7.70
CA ALA A 85 4.55 -2.49 -7.58
C ALA A 85 5.01 -2.60 -6.11
N ILE A 86 4.43 -1.81 -5.20
CA ILE A 86 4.71 -1.87 -3.76
C ILE A 86 4.35 -3.25 -3.18
N LEU A 87 3.20 -3.82 -3.59
CA LEU A 87 2.74 -5.14 -3.15
C LEU A 87 3.59 -6.27 -3.73
N ALA A 88 3.91 -6.20 -5.03
CA ALA A 88 4.75 -7.19 -5.71
C ALA A 88 6.17 -7.24 -5.12
N ALA A 89 6.80 -6.10 -4.86
CA ALA A 89 8.10 -6.03 -4.19
C ALA A 89 8.09 -6.64 -2.78
N LYS A 90 6.90 -6.82 -2.20
CA LYS A 90 6.67 -7.43 -0.89
C LYS A 90 6.26 -8.90 -0.97
N GLY A 91 6.09 -9.45 -2.18
CA GLY A 91 5.71 -10.82 -2.45
C GLY A 91 4.20 -11.06 -2.56
N TYR A 92 3.40 -10.02 -2.84
CA TYR A 92 1.95 -10.14 -3.03
C TYR A 92 1.56 -9.85 -4.48
N ASP A 93 1.05 -10.86 -5.15
CA ASP A 93 0.60 -10.80 -6.57
C ASP A 93 -0.89 -11.14 -6.75
N GLY A 94 -1.62 -11.38 -5.64
CA GLY A 94 -3.02 -11.77 -5.66
C GLY A 94 -3.27 -13.23 -6.10
N ILE A 95 -2.22 -14.04 -6.25
CA ILE A 95 -2.29 -15.48 -6.60
C ILE A 95 -1.64 -16.32 -5.50
N LYS A 96 -0.46 -15.90 -5.06
CA LYS A 96 0.35 -16.58 -4.06
C LYS A 96 0.41 -15.71 -2.81
N GLU A 97 -0.37 -16.10 -1.82
CA GLU A 97 -0.32 -15.48 -0.50
C GLU A 97 0.93 -15.95 0.26
N HIS A 98 2.06 -15.29 0.02
CA HIS A 98 3.27 -15.57 0.77
C HIS A 98 3.27 -14.79 2.08
N LYS A 99 3.05 -15.51 3.19
CA LYS A 99 3.21 -14.96 4.53
C LYS A 99 4.69 -14.71 4.81
N SER A 100 5.09 -13.44 4.82
CA SER A 100 6.39 -13.07 5.34
C SER A 100 6.39 -13.23 6.86
N TRP A 101 7.28 -14.06 7.41
CA TRP A 101 7.55 -14.15 8.85
C TRP A 101 7.92 -12.80 9.49
N LYS A 102 8.23 -11.81 8.65
CA LYS A 102 8.54 -10.44 9.03
C LYS A 102 7.31 -9.52 9.09
N ARG A 103 6.08 -10.00 8.92
CA ARG A 103 4.85 -9.18 9.01
C ARG A 103 3.91 -9.72 10.06
N THR A 104 3.15 -8.83 10.68
CA THR A 104 2.03 -9.20 11.54
C THR A 104 0.90 -9.82 10.71
N GLU A 105 0.02 -10.58 11.35
CA GLU A 105 -1.12 -11.19 10.68
C GLU A 105 -1.98 -10.15 9.96
N THR A 106 -2.29 -9.05 10.64
CA THR A 106 -3.18 -8.03 10.08
C THR A 106 -2.57 -7.33 8.88
N THR A 107 -1.29 -6.93 8.96
CA THR A 107 -0.60 -6.31 7.81
C THR A 107 -0.53 -7.29 6.63
N HIS A 108 -0.30 -8.58 6.91
CA HIS A 108 -0.28 -9.60 5.88
C HIS A 108 -1.66 -9.76 5.21
N GLY A 109 -2.72 -9.89 6.01
CA GLY A 109 -4.09 -10.05 5.51
C GLY A 109 -4.56 -8.84 4.70
N ILE A 110 -4.22 -7.62 5.13
CA ILE A 110 -4.49 -6.40 4.36
C ILE A 110 -3.77 -6.47 3.01
N TYR A 111 -2.47 -6.78 2.96
CA TYR A 111 -1.75 -6.87 1.69
C TYR A 111 -2.28 -7.96 0.76
N CYS A 112 -2.70 -9.11 1.28
CA CYS A 112 -3.35 -10.14 0.46
C CYS A 112 -4.63 -9.59 -0.18
N ARG A 113 -5.52 -8.97 0.62
CA ARG A 113 -6.78 -8.41 0.12
C ARG A 113 -6.56 -7.32 -0.92
N LEU A 114 -5.61 -6.41 -0.69
CA LEU A 114 -5.28 -5.37 -1.66
C LEU A 114 -4.79 -5.97 -2.99
N ALA A 115 -3.93 -6.99 -2.93
CA ALA A 115 -3.42 -7.64 -4.14
C ALA A 115 -4.51 -8.41 -4.90
N VAL A 116 -5.45 -9.05 -4.20
CA VAL A 116 -6.62 -9.70 -4.80
C VAL A 116 -7.50 -8.69 -5.52
N GLN A 117 -7.83 -7.56 -4.90
CA GLN A 117 -8.66 -6.51 -5.52
C GLN A 117 -8.03 -5.93 -6.80
N ILE A 118 -6.72 -5.70 -6.79
CA ILE A 118 -5.99 -5.25 -7.98
C ILE A 118 -6.01 -6.31 -9.08
N ARG A 119 -5.84 -7.60 -8.73
CA ARG A 119 -5.91 -8.68 -9.70
C ARG A 119 -7.30 -8.82 -10.32
N GLU A 120 -8.35 -8.72 -9.51
CA GLU A 120 -9.74 -8.75 -9.98
C GLU A 120 -10.02 -7.61 -10.97
N TYR A 121 -9.55 -6.40 -10.66
CA TYR A 121 -9.61 -5.27 -11.56
C TYR A 121 -8.90 -5.52 -12.90
N GLU A 122 -7.67 -6.03 -12.86
CA GLU A 122 -6.89 -6.32 -14.08
C GLU A 122 -7.56 -7.39 -14.94
N ASN A 123 -8.11 -8.45 -14.33
CA ASN A 123 -8.84 -9.49 -15.05
C ASN A 123 -10.08 -8.92 -15.74
N GLN A 124 -10.82 -8.01 -15.10
CA GLN A 124 -11.98 -7.33 -15.70
C GLN A 124 -11.55 -6.48 -16.90
N CYS A 125 -10.49 -5.69 -16.77
CA CYS A 125 -9.96 -4.88 -17.86
C CYS A 125 -9.54 -5.73 -19.08
N LEU A 126 -8.91 -6.89 -18.84
CA LEU A 126 -8.52 -7.83 -19.90
C LEU A 126 -9.73 -8.46 -20.59
N GLN A 127 -10.78 -8.79 -19.85
CA GLN A 127 -12.02 -9.34 -20.41
C GLN A 127 -12.74 -8.31 -21.29
N GLU A 128 -12.82 -7.05 -20.85
CA GLU A 128 -13.42 -5.97 -21.63
C GLU A 128 -12.66 -5.71 -22.94
N GLN A 129 -11.33 -5.82 -22.94
CA GLN A 129 -10.51 -5.73 -24.15
C GLN A 129 -10.69 -6.93 -25.09
N GLY A 130 -10.95 -8.13 -24.55
CA GLY A 130 -11.22 -9.34 -25.35
C GLY A 130 -12.57 -9.32 -26.07
N VAL A 131 -13.56 -8.58 -25.56
CA VAL A 131 -14.91 -8.45 -26.14
C VAL A 131 -14.94 -7.44 -27.31
N TYR A 132 -13.92 -6.59 -27.45
CA TYR A 132 -13.75 -5.63 -28.57
C TYR A 132 -12.92 -6.18 -29.74
N THR A 133 -12.95 -7.49 -30.00
CA THR A 133 -12.65 -7.98 -31.36
C THR A 133 -13.94 -7.92 -32.18
N PRO A 134 -14.07 -7.03 -33.20
CA PRO A 134 -15.21 -7.11 -34.08
C PRO A 134 -15.12 -8.43 -34.84
N ALA A 135 -16.05 -9.33 -34.52
CA ALA A 135 -16.49 -10.33 -35.45
C ALA A 135 -17.14 -9.60 -36.66
N ALA A 136 -16.32 -9.27 -37.66
CA ALA A 136 -16.74 -8.91 -39.01
C ALA A 136 -15.46 -8.81 -39.88
N ALA A 137 -15.33 -9.43 -41.04
CA ALA A 137 -16.31 -10.11 -41.86
C ALA A 137 -15.61 -11.15 -42.74
N CYS A 138 -16.33 -12.24 -42.99
CA CYS A 138 -16.17 -13.06 -44.18
C CYS A 138 -16.07 -12.18 -45.42
N SER A 139 -15.06 -12.42 -46.27
CA SER A 139 -15.10 -12.39 -47.75
C SER A 139 -13.76 -12.91 -48.27
#